data_AF-A0A260ZDE1-F1
#
_entry.id   AF-A0A260ZDE1-F1
#
_cell.length_a   1.000
_cell.length_b   1.000
_cell.length_c   1.000
_cell.angle_alpha   90.00
_cell.angle_beta   90.00
_cell.angle_gamma   90.00
#
_symmetry.space_group_name_H-M   'P 1'
#
loop_
_entity.id
_entity.type
_entity.pdbx_description
1 polymer ?
#
loop_
_entity_poly.entity_id
_entity_poly.type
_entity_poly.pdbx_seq_one_letter_code
_entity_poly.pdbx_strand_id
1 'polypeptide(L)'
;MAHIMNGVCKYFGLTTCAVGFSLYLHTLTHSIWSLLISFAYRYLILFNTSFKRKSIILVILAFYFPSFLQAVTYWSNFVERYEILPIVQRVHPTYDFSESVGLLTGITDLYSPSVIYGMFHTTFPVTPIYIAIFIVRWKIIKVLMKNQDSMSKETKAMHSQLLKVLTLQAILPATSFGTSYVFMGLKLGLLTGQIYEHLVFSIAIFMPMISPITYLVFVKPYRLFFIRKFCKRCCKTVIQEKTQTKMYSNQDHSSSANRK
;
A
#
# COMPACT_ATOMS: atom_id res chain seq x y z
N MET A 1 -16.61 -17.85 10.99
CA MET A 1 -16.51 -16.85 9.90
C MET A 1 -16.31 -17.60 8.60
N ALA A 2 -17.19 -17.44 7.61
CA ALA A 2 -17.09 -18.16 6.34
C ALA A 2 -16.61 -17.26 5.20
N HIS A 3 -15.99 -17.91 4.21
CA HIS A 3 -15.35 -17.28 3.07
C HIS A 3 -15.65 -18.09 1.81
N ILE A 4 -16.02 -17.41 0.73
CA ILE A 4 -16.18 -18.00 -0.60
C ILE A 4 -15.00 -17.54 -1.45
N MET A 5 -14.13 -18.47 -1.81
CA MET A 5 -12.91 -18.18 -2.54
C MET A 5 -13.10 -18.45 -4.04
N ASN A 6 -13.32 -17.36 -4.79
CA ASN A 6 -13.61 -17.40 -6.23
C ASN A 6 -12.37 -17.33 -7.13
N GLY A 7 -11.17 -17.19 -6.56
CA GLY A 7 -9.93 -17.06 -7.30
C GLY A 7 -9.40 -18.37 -7.89
N VAL A 8 -8.28 -18.28 -8.61
CA VAL A 8 -7.59 -19.43 -9.24
C VAL A 8 -7.17 -20.49 -8.22
N CYS A 9 -6.98 -20.11 -6.95
CA CYS A 9 -6.64 -21.05 -5.88
C CYS A 9 -7.64 -22.20 -5.74
N LYS A 10 -8.91 -22.01 -6.12
CA LYS A 10 -9.96 -23.03 -5.99
C LYS A 10 -9.65 -24.32 -6.77
N TYR A 11 -8.86 -24.22 -7.85
CA TYR A 11 -8.44 -25.36 -8.66
C TYR A 11 -7.30 -26.17 -8.03
N PHE A 12 -6.61 -25.61 -7.02
CA PHE A 12 -5.47 -26.23 -6.34
C PHE A 12 -5.82 -26.74 -4.92
N GLY A 13 -7.06 -26.49 -4.46
CA GLY A 13 -7.57 -26.99 -3.18
C GLY A 13 -7.50 -25.98 -2.04
N LEU A 14 -7.95 -26.44 -0.86
CA LEU A 14 -8.11 -25.61 0.34
C LEU A 14 -6.80 -24.98 0.81
N THR A 15 -5.73 -25.76 0.89
CA THR A 15 -4.43 -25.28 1.41
C THR A 15 -3.90 -24.11 0.60
N THR A 16 -3.95 -24.18 -0.72
CA THR A 16 -3.49 -23.09 -1.61
C THR A 16 -4.32 -21.84 -1.40
N CYS A 17 -5.64 -21.98 -1.27
CA CYS A 17 -6.53 -20.87 -0.97
C CYS A 17 -6.25 -20.25 0.42
N ALA A 18 -6.13 -21.07 1.47
CA ALA A 18 -5.85 -20.63 2.82
C ALA A 18 -4.50 -19.92 2.95
N VAL A 19 -3.44 -20.47 2.34
CA VAL A 19 -2.11 -19.85 2.28
C VAL A 19 -2.17 -18.53 1.50
N GLY A 20 -2.87 -18.51 0.35
CA GLY A 20 -3.05 -17.29 -0.43
C GLY A 20 -3.76 -16.18 0.33
N PHE A 21 -4.82 -16.52 1.08
CA PHE A 21 -5.54 -15.57 1.94
C PHE A 21 -4.67 -15.07 3.09
N SER A 22 -3.92 -15.96 3.73
CA SER A 22 -2.98 -15.59 4.80
C SER A 22 -1.88 -14.64 4.29
N LEU A 23 -1.31 -14.93 3.12
CA LEU A 23 -0.32 -14.07 2.47
C LEU A 23 -0.91 -12.71 2.07
N TYR A 24 -2.17 -12.70 1.61
CA TYR A 24 -2.89 -11.47 1.34
C TYR A 24 -3.02 -10.60 2.60
N LEU A 25 -3.45 -11.16 3.73
CA LEU A 25 -3.52 -10.43 5.00
C LEU A 25 -2.14 -9.95 5.47
N HIS A 26 -1.11 -10.78 5.34
CA HIS A 26 0.28 -10.41 5.64
C HIS A 26 0.72 -9.18 4.86
N THR A 27 0.57 -9.22 3.54
CA THR A 27 1.02 -8.15 2.64
C THR A 27 0.24 -6.86 2.87
N LEU A 28 -1.07 -6.94 3.11
CA LEU A 28 -1.88 -5.78 3.47
C LEU A 28 -1.38 -5.12 4.75
N THR A 29 -1.28 -5.85 5.86
CA THR A 29 -0.85 -5.25 7.13
C THR A 29 0.58 -4.73 7.06
N HIS A 30 1.48 -5.48 6.42
CA HIS A 30 2.87 -5.06 6.25
C HIS A 30 3.00 -3.80 5.39
N SER A 31 2.13 -3.62 4.39
CA SER A 31 2.16 -2.43 3.53
C SER A 31 1.84 -1.14 4.29
N ILE A 32 0.97 -1.20 5.30
CA ILE A 32 0.63 -0.05 6.16
C ILE A 32 1.83 0.35 7.02
N TRP A 33 2.50 -0.62 7.64
CA TRP A 33 3.74 -0.40 8.39
C TRP A 33 4.86 0.15 7.50
N SER A 34 5.04 -0.44 6.32
CA SER A 34 6.03 0.00 5.33
C SER A 34 5.79 1.44 4.91
N LEU A 35 4.53 1.85 4.77
CA LEU A 35 4.16 3.22 4.44
C LEU A 35 4.53 4.18 5.56
N LEU A 36 4.23 3.85 6.82
CA LEU A 36 4.64 4.65 7.99
C LEU A 36 6.16 4.86 8.03
N ILE A 37 6.93 3.77 7.88
CA ILE A 37 8.40 3.82 7.85
C ILE A 37 8.88 4.73 6.72
N SER A 38 8.26 4.65 5.54
CA SER A 38 8.59 5.52 4.40
C SER A 38 8.39 7.00 4.72
N PHE A 39 7.26 7.34 5.35
CA PHE A 39 6.97 8.73 5.78
C PHE A 39 7.93 9.20 6.86
N ALA A 40 8.19 8.37 7.88
CA ALA A 40 9.12 8.69 8.96
C ALA A 40 10.54 8.93 8.43
N TYR A 41 11.02 8.06 7.54
CA TYR A 41 12.33 8.20 6.90
C TYR A 41 12.45 9.50 6.10
N ARG A 42 11.43 9.84 5.29
CA ARG A 42 11.38 11.11 4.52
C ARG A 42 11.33 12.34 5.42
N TYR A 43 10.71 12.24 6.59
CA TYR A 43 10.72 13.33 7.56
C TYR A 43 12.11 13.51 8.18
N LEU A 44 12.77 12.44 8.58
CA LEU A 44 14.07 12.50 9.26
C LEU A 44 15.20 12.98 8.35
N ILE A 45 15.19 12.60 7.06
CA ILE A 45 16.20 13.07 6.11
C ILE A 45 16.15 14.59 5.88
N LEU A 46 14.99 15.22 6.09
CA LEU A 46 14.82 16.67 5.98
C LEU A 46 15.59 17.45 7.07
N PHE A 47 15.97 16.78 8.16
CA PHE A 47 16.81 17.33 9.24
C PHE A 47 18.27 16.87 9.11
N ASN A 48 18.72 16.52 7.90
CA ASN A 48 20.10 16.06 7.63
C ASN A 48 20.55 14.87 8.49
N THR A 49 19.61 14.06 8.98
CA THR A 49 19.95 12.86 9.75
C THR A 49 20.46 11.77 8.80
N SER A 50 21.73 11.39 8.92
CA SER A 50 22.29 10.27 8.16
C SER A 50 22.03 8.95 8.88
N PHE A 51 21.31 8.03 8.24
CA PHE A 51 21.06 6.70 8.78
C PHE A 51 22.04 5.69 8.20
N LYS A 52 22.68 4.90 9.07
CA LYS A 52 23.49 3.76 8.64
C LYS A 52 22.57 2.70 8.02
N ARG A 53 22.96 2.12 6.88
CA ARG A 53 22.18 1.08 6.16
C ARG A 53 21.76 -0.08 7.06
N LYS A 54 22.65 -0.52 7.98
CA LYS A 54 22.36 -1.60 8.93
C LYS A 54 21.18 -1.28 9.87
N SER A 55 21.08 -0.03 10.34
CA SER A 55 19.99 0.40 11.22
C SER A 55 18.64 0.38 10.48
N ILE A 56 18.61 0.84 9.23
CA ILE A 56 17.40 0.81 8.40
C ILE A 56 16.93 -0.64 8.18
N ILE A 57 17.85 -1.54 7.83
CA ILE A 57 17.53 -2.96 7.60
C ILE A 57 16.96 -3.59 8.88
N LEU A 58 17.57 -3.32 10.03
CA LEU A 58 17.09 -3.84 11.32
C LEU A 58 15.66 -3.36 11.62
N VAL A 59 15.36 -2.08 11.40
CA VAL A 59 14.00 -1.53 11.57
C VAL A 59 13.02 -2.23 10.64
N ILE A 60 13.34 -2.39 9.35
CA ILE A 60 12.47 -3.08 8.39
C ILE A 60 12.19 -4.51 8.83
N LEU A 61 13.21 -5.26 9.25
CA LEU A 61 13.05 -6.63 9.73
C LEU A 61 12.20 -6.71 10.99
N ALA A 62 12.37 -5.77 11.93
CA ALA A 62 11.58 -5.70 13.15
C ALA A 62 10.07 -5.51 12.87
N PHE A 63 9.71 -4.66 11.90
CA PHE A 63 8.31 -4.47 11.49
C PHE A 63 7.79 -5.56 10.54
N TYR A 64 8.68 -6.29 9.87
CA TYR A 64 8.31 -7.44 9.04
C TYR A 64 7.90 -8.65 9.89
N PHE A 65 8.63 -8.92 10.97
CA PHE A 65 8.46 -10.12 11.79
C PHE A 65 7.02 -10.37 12.28
N PRO A 66 6.28 -9.39 12.86
CA PRO A 66 4.90 -9.61 13.30
C PRO A 66 3.98 -10.02 12.16
N SER A 67 4.08 -9.32 11.03
CA SER A 67 3.28 -9.66 9.85
C SER A 67 3.63 -11.04 9.30
N PHE A 68 4.89 -11.45 9.34
CA PHE A 68 5.33 -12.76 8.89
C PHE A 68 4.80 -13.87 9.81
N LEU A 69 4.86 -13.66 11.13
CA LEU A 69 4.28 -14.57 12.11
C LEU A 69 2.79 -14.78 11.85
N GLN A 70 2.04 -13.71 11.55
CA GLN A 70 0.64 -13.80 11.15
C GLN A 70 0.48 -14.70 9.90
N ALA A 71 1.33 -14.53 8.89
CA ALA A 71 1.25 -15.30 7.65
C ALA A 71 1.38 -16.82 7.90
N VAL A 72 2.32 -17.19 8.77
CA VAL A 72 2.67 -18.60 9.04
C VAL A 72 1.63 -19.29 9.92
N THR A 73 0.95 -18.57 10.81
CA THR A 73 0.02 -19.17 11.78
C THR A 73 -1.46 -19.07 11.40
N TYR A 74 -1.84 -18.14 10.52
CA TYR A 74 -3.25 -17.86 10.24
C TYR A 74 -3.90 -18.88 9.28
N TRP A 75 -3.16 -19.35 8.28
CA TRP A 75 -3.69 -20.26 7.23
C TRP A 75 -4.17 -21.61 7.77
N SER A 76 -3.62 -22.10 8.88
CA SER A 76 -3.97 -23.40 9.46
C SER A 76 -5.34 -23.43 10.16
N ASN A 77 -6.03 -22.28 10.27
CA ASN A 77 -7.33 -22.18 10.93
C ASN A 77 -8.51 -22.38 9.96
N PHE A 78 -8.23 -22.59 8.67
CA PHE A 78 -9.25 -22.77 7.65
C PHE A 78 -9.71 -24.23 7.60
N VAL A 79 -11.02 -24.43 7.67
CA VAL A 79 -11.67 -25.75 7.59
C VAL A 79 -12.34 -25.97 6.24
N GLU A 80 -12.62 -27.23 5.93
CA GLU A 80 -13.29 -27.63 4.69
C GLU A 80 -14.79 -27.31 4.68
N ARG A 81 -15.40 -27.44 3.50
CA ARG A 81 -16.83 -27.16 3.26
C ARG A 81 -17.75 -27.95 4.19
N TYR A 82 -17.44 -29.23 4.44
CA TYR A 82 -18.31 -30.10 5.22
C TYR A 82 -18.45 -29.65 6.68
N GLU A 83 -17.43 -28.99 7.24
CA GLU A 83 -17.47 -28.46 8.61
C GLU A 83 -18.15 -27.09 8.68
N ILE A 84 -17.87 -26.22 7.72
CA ILE A 84 -18.34 -24.83 7.78
C ILE A 84 -19.79 -24.65 7.29
N LEU A 85 -20.21 -25.43 6.29
CA LEU A 85 -21.54 -25.30 5.68
C LEU A 85 -22.71 -25.40 6.70
N PRO A 86 -22.77 -26.41 7.60
CA PRO A 86 -23.88 -26.51 8.55
C PRO A 86 -23.91 -25.34 9.54
N ILE A 87 -22.75 -24.78 9.89
CA ILE A 87 -22.64 -23.62 10.80
C ILE A 87 -23.18 -22.37 10.09
N VAL A 88 -22.79 -22.17 8.84
CA VAL A 88 -23.19 -20.97 8.09
C VAL A 88 -24.67 -21.00 7.76
N GLN A 89 -25.22 -22.15 7.37
CA GLN A 89 -26.67 -22.28 7.13
C GLN A 89 -27.49 -22.00 8.39
N ARG A 90 -26.96 -22.31 9.58
CA ARG A 90 -27.61 -21.99 10.86
C ARG A 90 -27.58 -20.49 11.16
N VAL A 91 -26.45 -19.82 10.89
CA VAL A 91 -26.25 -18.40 11.23
C VAL A 91 -26.84 -17.45 10.18
N HIS A 92 -26.79 -17.85 8.90
CA HIS A 92 -27.27 -17.09 7.75
C HIS A 92 -28.22 -17.97 6.90
N PRO A 93 -29.44 -18.28 7.41
CA PRO A 93 -30.37 -19.17 6.72
C PRO A 93 -30.90 -18.60 5.40
N THR A 94 -30.76 -17.30 5.18
CA THR A 94 -31.18 -16.60 3.97
C THR A 94 -30.14 -16.66 2.85
N TYR A 95 -28.93 -17.15 3.10
CA TYR A 95 -27.88 -17.21 2.08
C TYR A 95 -27.95 -18.54 1.33
N ASP A 96 -28.00 -18.48 0.00
CA ASP A 96 -27.94 -19.67 -0.84
C ASP A 96 -26.49 -20.06 -1.15
N PHE A 97 -26.11 -21.26 -0.72
CA PHE A 97 -24.78 -21.85 -0.94
C PHE A 97 -24.79 -23.01 -1.94
N SER A 98 -25.96 -23.33 -2.52
CA SER A 98 -26.14 -24.46 -3.44
C SER A 98 -25.45 -24.22 -4.79
N GLU A 99 -25.42 -22.97 -5.27
CA GLU A 99 -24.84 -22.57 -6.56
C GLU A 99 -23.42 -21.96 -6.48
N SER A 100 -22.77 -21.95 -5.32
CA SER A 100 -21.48 -21.28 -5.19
C SER A 100 -20.36 -21.95 -6.02
N VAL A 101 -19.96 -21.30 -7.13
CA VAL A 101 -18.87 -21.72 -8.05
C VAL A 101 -17.47 -21.59 -7.41
N GLY A 102 -17.39 -21.08 -6.18
CA GLY A 102 -16.17 -20.86 -5.41
C GLY A 102 -15.94 -21.94 -4.35
N LEU A 103 -14.71 -22.00 -3.84
CA LEU A 103 -14.40 -22.88 -2.71
C LEU A 103 -14.97 -22.26 -1.42
N LEU A 104 -15.98 -22.90 -0.82
CA LEU A 104 -16.52 -22.52 0.48
C LEU A 104 -15.63 -23.08 1.60
N THR A 105 -15.08 -22.19 2.40
CA THR A 105 -14.22 -22.50 3.57
C THR A 105 -14.49 -21.49 4.69
N GLY A 106 -13.89 -21.66 5.86
CA GLY A 106 -14.01 -20.69 6.93
C GLY A 106 -13.19 -21.05 8.16
N ILE A 107 -13.35 -20.22 9.18
CA ILE A 107 -12.75 -20.38 10.50
C ILE A 107 -13.90 -20.63 11.48
N THR A 108 -13.88 -21.77 12.16
CA THR A 108 -14.90 -22.17 13.14
C THR A 108 -14.58 -21.63 14.53
N ASP A 109 -13.32 -21.76 14.95
CA ASP A 109 -12.85 -21.22 16.22
C ASP A 109 -12.27 -19.80 16.06
N LEU A 110 -13.06 -18.81 16.45
CA LEU A 110 -12.64 -17.40 16.45
C LEU A 110 -11.77 -17.03 17.66
N TYR A 111 -11.69 -17.90 18.66
CA TYR A 111 -10.91 -17.69 19.87
C TYR A 111 -9.51 -18.30 19.80
N SER A 112 -9.20 -19.02 18.72
CA SER A 112 -7.84 -19.47 18.42
C SER A 112 -6.84 -18.30 18.49
N PRO A 113 -5.71 -18.45 19.20
CA PRO A 113 -4.73 -17.37 19.36
C PRO A 113 -4.26 -16.76 18.04
N SER A 114 -4.11 -17.56 16.98
CA SER A 114 -3.71 -17.10 15.65
C SER A 114 -4.77 -16.20 15.00
N VAL A 115 -6.05 -16.52 15.21
CA VAL A 115 -7.19 -15.78 14.65
C VAL A 115 -7.37 -14.45 15.38
N ILE A 116 -7.32 -14.48 16.72
CA ILE A 116 -7.33 -13.29 17.56
C ILE A 116 -6.17 -12.38 17.19
N TYR A 117 -4.95 -12.92 17.12
CA TYR A 117 -3.76 -12.18 16.73
C TYR A 117 -3.93 -11.52 15.36
N GLY A 118 -4.38 -12.27 14.35
CA GLY A 118 -4.64 -11.74 13.01
C GLY A 118 -5.69 -10.63 12.99
N MET A 119 -6.78 -10.79 13.76
CA MET A 119 -7.84 -9.79 13.87
C MET A 119 -7.33 -8.49 14.51
N PHE A 120 -6.67 -8.58 15.66
CA PHE A 120 -6.14 -7.41 16.35
C PHE A 120 -5.02 -6.73 15.55
N HIS A 121 -4.10 -7.50 14.96
CA HIS A 121 -2.98 -6.97 14.19
C HIS A 121 -3.44 -6.25 12.91
N THR A 122 -4.54 -6.69 12.28
CA THR A 122 -5.10 -6.05 11.07
C THR A 122 -6.02 -4.87 11.34
N THR A 123 -6.54 -4.71 12.57
CA THR A 123 -7.52 -3.67 12.91
C THR A 123 -6.94 -2.59 13.81
N PHE A 124 -6.29 -2.97 14.90
CA PHE A 124 -5.88 -2.05 15.97
C PHE A 124 -4.75 -1.10 15.57
N PRO A 125 -3.68 -1.55 14.86
CA PRO A 125 -2.61 -0.65 14.43
C PRO A 125 -3.02 0.35 13.34
N VAL A 126 -4.08 0.08 12.58
CA VAL A 126 -4.45 0.89 11.41
C VAL A 126 -4.75 2.34 11.80
N THR A 127 -5.51 2.54 12.87
CA THR A 127 -5.86 3.88 13.38
C THR A 127 -4.64 4.69 13.86
N PRO A 128 -3.80 4.21 14.79
CA PRO A 128 -2.62 4.96 15.23
C PRO A 128 -1.61 5.17 14.09
N ILE A 129 -1.45 4.21 13.18
CA ILE A 129 -0.58 4.39 12.01
C ILE A 129 -1.14 5.48 11.09
N TYR A 130 -2.45 5.49 10.81
CA TYR A 130 -3.10 6.51 9.99
C TYR A 130 -2.88 7.92 10.58
N ILE A 131 -3.09 8.07 11.89
CA ILE A 131 -2.87 9.33 12.61
C ILE A 131 -1.39 9.74 12.52
N ALA A 132 -0.46 8.81 12.76
CA ALA A 132 0.97 9.09 12.68
C ALA A 132 1.39 9.52 11.27
N ILE A 133 0.91 8.87 10.21
CA ILE A 133 1.15 9.26 8.82
C ILE A 133 0.63 10.68 8.57
N PHE A 134 -0.58 10.99 9.04
CA PHE A 134 -1.17 12.32 8.88
C PHE A 134 -0.33 13.41 9.58
N ILE A 135 0.10 13.17 10.82
CA ILE A 135 0.95 14.10 11.58
C ILE A 135 2.30 14.29 10.88
N VAL A 136 2.99 13.20 10.53
CA VAL A 136 4.30 13.26 9.88
C VAL A 136 4.20 13.99 8.54
N ARG A 137 3.15 13.73 7.76
CA ARG A 137 2.86 14.46 6.51
C ARG A 137 2.69 15.94 6.76
N TRP A 138 1.89 16.34 7.74
CA TRP A 138 1.70 17.75 8.08
C TRP A 138 3.03 18.42 8.45
N LYS A 139 3.88 17.74 9.24
CA LYS A 139 5.20 18.25 9.59
C LYS A 139 6.13 18.38 8.38
N ILE A 140 6.15 17.40 7.47
CA ILE A 140 6.92 17.47 6.21
C ILE A 140 6.49 18.71 5.41
N ILE A 141 5.18 18.89 5.20
CA ILE A 141 4.66 20.03 4.43
C ILE A 141 5.04 21.35 5.11
N LYS A 142 4.89 21.45 6.43
CA LYS A 142 5.21 22.67 7.19
C LYS A 142 6.68 23.06 7.08
N VAL A 143 7.59 22.09 7.26
CA VAL A 143 9.04 22.35 7.13
C VAL A 143 9.38 22.74 5.69
N LEU A 144 8.73 22.09 4.72
CA LEU A 144 8.97 22.38 3.31
C LEU A 144 8.49 23.77 2.89
N MET A 145 7.32 24.21 3.36
CA MET A 145 6.80 25.56 3.10
C MET A 145 7.68 26.64 3.75
N LYS A 146 8.21 26.39 4.96
CA LYS A 146 9.09 27.33 5.67
C LYS A 146 10.40 27.60 4.92
N ASN A 147 10.94 26.59 4.25
CA ASN A 147 12.21 26.70 3.54
C ASN A 147 12.03 27.02 2.03
N GLN A 148 10.81 27.32 1.59
CA GLN A 148 10.51 27.50 0.17
C GLN A 148 11.25 28.69 -0.46
N ASP A 149 11.48 29.76 0.31
CA ASP A 149 12.11 30.99 -0.18
C ASP A 149 13.64 30.91 -0.23
N SER A 150 14.25 29.96 0.49
CA SER A 150 15.69 29.71 0.46
C SER A 150 16.12 28.63 -0.54
N MET A 151 15.18 28.05 -1.29
CA MET A 151 15.44 26.90 -2.18
C MET A 151 15.56 27.27 -3.65
N SER A 152 16.52 26.66 -4.34
CA SER A 152 16.71 26.81 -5.79
C SER A 152 15.51 26.26 -6.59
N LYS A 153 15.31 26.75 -7.82
CA LYS A 153 14.19 26.36 -8.69
C LYS A 153 14.13 24.85 -8.96
N GLU A 154 15.28 24.18 -9.07
CA GLU A 154 15.38 22.73 -9.27
C GLU A 154 14.99 21.94 -8.01
N THR A 155 15.43 22.41 -6.84
CA THR A 155 15.05 21.84 -5.55
C THR A 155 13.54 22.00 -5.33
N LYS A 156 12.97 23.17 -5.64
CA LYS A 156 11.52 23.44 -5.59
C LYS A 156 10.70 22.50 -6.49
N ALA A 157 11.18 22.19 -7.70
CA ALA A 157 10.52 21.26 -8.62
C ALA A 157 10.56 19.80 -8.12
N MET A 158 11.71 19.35 -7.58
CA MET A 158 11.83 18.03 -6.94
C MET A 158 10.90 17.94 -5.71
N HIS A 159 10.79 19.02 -4.94
CA HIS A 159 9.91 19.10 -3.78
C HIS A 159 8.42 19.06 -4.12
N SER A 160 7.98 19.75 -5.19
CA SER A 160 6.60 19.67 -5.66
C SER A 160 6.21 18.26 -6.10
N GLN A 161 7.14 17.54 -6.73
CA GLN A 161 6.93 16.13 -7.08
C GLN A 161 6.82 15.24 -5.83
N LEU A 162 7.67 15.45 -4.83
CA LEU A 162 7.61 14.72 -3.56
C LEU A 162 6.26 14.96 -2.85
N LEU A 163 5.78 16.21 -2.83
CA LEU A 163 4.49 16.57 -2.23
C LEU A 163 3.31 15.91 -2.95
N LYS A 164 3.29 15.88 -4.29
CA LYS A 164 2.24 15.22 -5.08
C LYS A 164 2.16 13.71 -4.83
N VAL A 165 3.32 13.05 -4.72
CA VAL A 165 3.38 11.62 -4.36
C VAL A 165 2.85 11.42 -2.94
N LEU A 166 3.18 12.33 -2.03
CA LEU A 166 2.70 12.31 -0.64
C LEU A 166 1.18 12.44 -0.51
N THR A 167 0.55 13.31 -1.29
CA THR A 167 -0.92 13.44 -1.34
C THR A 167 -1.56 12.17 -1.88
N LEU A 168 -0.99 11.58 -2.93
CA LEU A 168 -1.57 10.37 -3.53
C LEU A 168 -1.39 9.14 -2.63
N GLN A 169 -0.25 9.04 -1.95
CA GLN A 169 -0.01 8.03 -0.94
C GLN A 169 -0.93 8.14 0.28
N ALA A 170 -1.54 9.31 0.54
CA ALA A 170 -2.48 9.48 1.65
C ALA A 170 -3.85 8.83 1.38
N ILE A 171 -4.18 8.51 0.12
CA ILE A 171 -5.39 7.75 -0.23
C ILE A 171 -5.26 6.29 0.23
N LEU A 172 -4.05 5.73 0.21
CA LEU A 172 -3.83 4.32 0.55
C LEU A 172 -4.21 4.01 2.01
N PRO A 173 -3.73 4.75 3.04
CA PRO A 173 -4.17 4.56 4.41
C PRO A 173 -5.68 4.74 4.61
N ALA A 174 -6.33 5.62 3.83
CA ALA A 174 -7.77 5.85 3.95
C ALA A 174 -8.58 4.62 3.53
N THR A 175 -8.15 3.90 2.49
CA THR A 175 -8.79 2.64 2.08
C THR A 175 -8.62 1.53 3.12
N SER A 176 -7.44 1.42 3.74
CA SER A 176 -7.20 0.48 4.84
C SER A 176 -8.04 0.82 6.07
N PHE A 177 -8.12 2.11 6.42
CA PHE A 177 -8.98 2.60 7.51
C PHE A 177 -10.44 2.22 7.24
N GLY A 178 -10.99 2.57 6.07
CA GLY A 178 -12.36 2.19 5.71
C GLY A 178 -12.63 0.69 5.83
N THR A 179 -11.72 -0.14 5.32
CA THR A 179 -11.80 -1.61 5.43
C THR A 179 -11.89 -2.07 6.89
N SER A 180 -11.03 -1.57 7.77
CA SER A 180 -10.98 -1.97 9.18
C SER A 180 -12.25 -1.61 9.95
N TYR A 181 -12.84 -0.43 9.69
CA TYR A 181 -14.08 0.00 10.38
C TYR A 181 -15.32 -0.71 9.85
N VAL A 182 -15.42 -0.99 8.55
CA VAL A 182 -16.51 -1.81 8.00
C VAL A 182 -16.43 -3.22 8.57
N PHE A 183 -15.23 -3.80 8.64
CA PHE A 183 -15.00 -5.11 9.27
C PHE A 183 -15.36 -5.10 10.76
N MET A 184 -14.97 -4.06 11.51
CA MET A 184 -15.34 -3.93 12.93
C MET A 184 -16.86 -3.80 13.11
N GLY A 185 -17.53 -3.01 12.26
CA GLY A 185 -18.99 -2.87 12.27
C GLY A 185 -19.71 -4.20 12.02
N LEU A 186 -19.20 -5.03 11.09
CA LEU A 186 -19.68 -6.39 10.87
C LEU A 186 -19.49 -7.29 12.10
N LYS A 187 -18.33 -7.19 12.77
CA LYS A 187 -18.04 -8.00 13.97
C LYS A 187 -18.85 -7.61 15.19
N LEU A 188 -19.18 -6.33 15.33
CA LEU A 188 -20.03 -5.81 16.40
C LEU A 188 -21.54 -5.99 16.12
N GLY A 189 -21.90 -6.52 14.94
CA GLY A 189 -23.31 -6.70 14.54
C GLY A 189 -24.02 -5.40 14.14
N LEU A 190 -23.29 -4.29 14.00
CA LEU A 190 -23.84 -2.99 13.55
C LEU A 190 -24.15 -2.98 12.05
N LEU A 191 -23.39 -3.77 11.28
CA LEU A 191 -23.60 -3.98 9.86
C LEU A 191 -23.91 -5.46 9.63
N THR A 192 -24.93 -5.74 8.83
CA THR A 192 -25.32 -7.11 8.48
C THR A 192 -25.64 -7.17 6.99
N GLY A 193 -25.35 -8.33 6.38
CA GLY A 193 -25.66 -8.60 4.98
C GLY A 193 -24.45 -8.74 4.08
N GLN A 194 -24.67 -9.49 3.01
CA GLN A 194 -23.64 -9.97 2.09
C GLN A 194 -22.88 -8.84 1.39
N ILE A 195 -23.55 -7.70 1.16
CA ILE A 195 -22.96 -6.51 0.52
C ILE A 195 -21.78 -6.00 1.35
N TYR A 196 -21.93 -5.90 2.67
CA TYR A 196 -20.86 -5.38 3.54
C TYR A 196 -19.69 -6.36 3.65
N GLU A 197 -19.96 -7.67 3.69
CA GLU A 197 -18.91 -8.70 3.70
C GLU A 197 -18.05 -8.63 2.43
N HIS A 198 -18.67 -8.49 1.25
CA HIS A 198 -17.96 -8.30 -0.02
C HIS A 198 -17.26 -6.94 -0.10
N LEU A 199 -17.86 -5.89 0.49
CA LEU A 199 -17.31 -4.54 0.46
C LEU A 199 -15.97 -4.46 1.21
N VAL A 200 -15.81 -5.16 2.34
CA VAL A 200 -14.53 -5.22 3.08
C VAL A 200 -13.39 -5.65 2.16
N PHE A 201 -13.54 -6.79 1.48
CA PHE A 201 -12.50 -7.31 0.59
C PHE A 201 -12.33 -6.46 -0.67
N SER A 202 -13.43 -5.91 -1.21
CA SER A 202 -13.39 -5.05 -2.39
C SER A 202 -12.58 -3.78 -2.13
N ILE A 203 -12.84 -3.08 -1.03
CA ILE A 203 -12.10 -1.86 -0.64
C ILE A 203 -10.62 -2.18 -0.41
N ALA A 204 -10.35 -3.30 0.28
CA ALA A 204 -8.99 -3.70 0.61
C ALA A 204 -8.11 -3.96 -0.62
N ILE A 205 -8.67 -4.41 -1.74
CA ILE A 205 -7.94 -4.67 -3.01
C ILE A 205 -7.54 -3.37 -3.74
N PHE A 206 -8.24 -2.25 -3.52
CA PHE A 206 -7.85 -0.99 -4.16
C PHE A 206 -6.47 -0.49 -3.71
N MET A 207 -6.10 -0.75 -2.45
CA MET A 207 -4.81 -0.32 -1.89
C MET A 207 -3.60 -0.87 -2.70
N PRO A 208 -3.43 -2.20 -2.89
CA PRO A 208 -2.34 -2.74 -3.68
C PRO A 208 -2.42 -2.41 -5.18
N MET A 209 -3.59 -2.02 -5.71
CA MET A 209 -3.74 -1.58 -7.10
C MET A 209 -3.27 -0.14 -7.32
N ILE A 210 -3.66 0.79 -6.44
CA ILE A 210 -3.34 2.22 -6.59
C ILE A 210 -1.85 2.50 -6.34
N SER A 211 -1.22 1.76 -5.43
CA SER A 211 0.19 1.94 -5.06
C SER A 211 1.17 1.84 -6.24
N PRO A 212 1.26 0.74 -7.01
CA PRO A 212 2.18 0.62 -8.14
C PRO A 212 1.87 1.62 -9.26
N ILE A 213 0.58 1.88 -9.55
CA ILE A 213 0.17 2.86 -10.56
C ILE A 213 0.68 4.26 -10.20
N THR A 214 0.52 4.64 -8.94
CA THR A 214 1.02 5.91 -8.38
C THR A 214 2.53 6.05 -8.59
N TYR A 215 3.30 5.00 -8.27
CA TYR A 215 4.75 5.05 -8.45
C TYR A 215 5.16 5.16 -9.92
N LEU A 216 4.52 4.40 -10.82
CA LEU A 216 4.84 4.41 -12.25
C LEU A 216 4.54 5.76 -12.92
N VAL A 217 3.45 6.42 -12.53
CA VAL A 217 3.00 7.68 -13.16
C VAL A 217 3.77 8.90 -12.63
N PHE A 218 4.00 8.97 -11.32
CA PHE A 218 4.47 10.21 -10.68
C PHE A 218 5.97 10.24 -10.40
N VAL A 219 6.64 9.09 -10.30
CA VAL A 219 8.07 9.04 -10.02
C VAL A 219 8.86 9.07 -11.33
N LYS A 220 9.44 10.25 -11.60
CA LYS A 220 10.20 10.57 -12.82
C LYS A 220 11.18 9.46 -13.28
N PRO A 221 12.05 8.88 -12.44
CA PRO A 221 12.97 7.83 -12.90
C PRO A 221 12.26 6.55 -13.40
N TYR A 222 11.15 6.12 -12.76
CA TYR A 222 10.39 4.95 -13.21
C TYR A 222 9.69 5.22 -14.55
N ARG A 223 9.06 6.38 -14.69
CA ARG A 223 8.46 6.79 -15.97
C ARG A 223 9.48 6.89 -17.09
N LEU A 224 10.68 7.44 -16.81
CA LEU A 224 11.76 7.51 -17.80
C LEU A 224 12.27 6.11 -18.17
N PHE A 225 12.34 5.17 -17.23
CA PHE A 225 12.70 3.79 -17.52
C PHE A 225 11.69 3.12 -18.47
N PHE A 226 10.39 3.24 -18.18
CA PHE A 226 9.34 2.71 -19.05
C PHE A 226 9.31 3.39 -20.42
N ILE A 227 9.41 4.71 -20.50
CA ILE A 227 9.48 5.44 -21.78
C ILE A 227 10.74 5.03 -22.57
N ARG A 228 11.90 4.85 -21.93
CA ARG A 228 13.12 4.40 -22.63
C ARG A 228 13.00 2.96 -23.13
N LYS A 229 12.34 2.08 -22.37
CA LYS A 229 12.20 0.66 -22.71
C LYS A 229 11.13 0.43 -23.78
N PHE A 230 10.01 1.15 -23.73
CA PHE A 230 8.86 0.95 -24.62
C PHE A 230 8.73 2.03 -25.73
N CYS A 231 9.27 3.23 -25.53
CA CYS A 231 9.25 4.34 -26.50
C CYS A 231 10.67 4.73 -26.96
N LYS A 232 11.35 3.84 -27.68
CA LYS A 232 12.67 4.13 -28.29
C LYS A 232 12.66 5.35 -29.24
N ARG A 233 11.50 5.74 -29.79
CA ARG A 233 11.37 6.89 -30.73
C ARG A 233 11.38 8.27 -30.06
N CYS A 234 10.77 8.46 -28.88
CA CYS A 234 10.73 9.78 -28.21
C CYS A 234 12.08 10.21 -27.60
N CYS A 235 13.02 9.27 -27.41
CA CYS A 235 14.32 9.57 -26.83
C CYS A 235 15.24 10.36 -27.78
N LYS A 236 15.00 10.31 -29.09
CA LYS A 236 15.76 11.12 -30.07
C LYS A 236 15.45 12.62 -29.93
N THR A 237 14.19 12.97 -29.72
CA THR A 237 13.74 14.37 -29.65
C THR A 237 14.23 15.09 -28.39
N VAL A 238 14.23 14.41 -27.23
CA VAL A 238 14.65 15.00 -25.94
C VAL A 238 16.17 15.21 -25.85
N ILE A 239 16.97 14.37 -26.54
CA ILE A 239 18.44 14.55 -26.59
C ILE A 239 18.79 15.73 -27.53
N GLN A 240 18.06 15.89 -28.64
CA GLN A 240 18.25 17.01 -29.56
C GLN A 240 17.92 18.35 -28.89
N GLU A 241 16.80 18.44 -28.18
CA GLU A 241 16.35 19.67 -27.52
C GLU A 241 17.37 20.14 -26.46
N LYS A 242 17.89 19.22 -25.63
CA LYS A 242 18.91 19.53 -24.59
C LYS A 242 20.26 19.95 -25.16
N THR A 243 20.61 19.46 -26.36
CA THR A 243 21.85 19.83 -27.05
C THR A 243 21.70 21.20 -27.71
N GLN A 244 20.51 21.50 -28.25
CA GLN A 244 20.20 22.77 -28.89
C GLN A 244 20.09 23.91 -27.86
N THR A 245 19.48 23.68 -26.68
CA THR A 245 19.44 24.69 -25.60
C THR A 245 20.83 25.00 -25.04
N LYS A 246 21.72 24.00 -24.94
CA LYS A 246 23.12 24.20 -24.51
C LYS A 246 23.96 24.98 -25.51
N MET A 247 23.71 24.80 -26.82
CA MET A 247 24.39 25.60 -27.84
C MET A 247 23.96 27.06 -27.82
N TYR A 248 22.66 27.34 -27.73
CA TYR A 248 22.16 28.72 -27.63
C TYR A 248 22.65 29.44 -26.37
N SER A 249 22.66 28.77 -25.20
CA SER A 249 23.16 29.39 -23.97
C SER A 249 24.67 29.68 -24.00
N ASN A 250 25.46 28.89 -24.73
CA ASN A 250 26.89 29.13 -24.88
C ASN A 250 27.19 30.23 -25.90
N GLN A 251 26.37 30.40 -26.93
CA GLN A 251 26.52 31.48 -27.91
C GLN A 251 26.23 32.85 -27.29
N ASP A 252 25.18 32.97 -26.47
CA ASP A 252 24.84 34.23 -25.78
C ASP A 252 25.88 34.66 -24.73
N HIS A 253 26.59 33.70 -24.14
CA HIS A 253 27.66 33.99 -23.18
C HIS A 253 28.97 34.44 -23.85
N SER A 254 29.20 34.01 -25.10
CA SER A 254 30.37 34.39 -25.89
C SER A 254 30.22 35.75 -26.59
N SER A 255 29.01 36.13 -27.00
CA SER A 255 28.72 37.43 -27.63
C SER A 255 28.69 38.59 -26.62
N SER A 256 28.39 38.32 -25.35
CA SER A 256 28.39 39.31 -24.26
C SER A 256 29.78 39.55 -23.65
N ALA A 257 30.72 38.62 -23.81
CA ALA A 257 32.11 38.77 -23.36
C ALA A 257 32.98 39.62 -24.30
N ASN A 258 32.56 39.82 -25.56
CA ASN A 258 33.31 40.57 -26.59
C ASN A 258 32.88 42.05 -26.72
N ARG A 259 32.14 42.59 -25.74
CA ARG A 259 31.56 43.95 -25.77
C ARG A 259 31.98 44.84 -24.60
N LYS A 260 33.17 44.62 -24.04
CA LYS A 260 33.83 45.53 -23.11
C LYS A 260 35.29 45.72 -23.50
#